data_AF-A0A8J5ZAE6-F1
#
_entry.id   AF-A0A8J5ZAE6-F1
#
_cell.length_a   1.000
_cell.length_b   1.000
_cell.length_c   1.000
_cell.angle_alpha   90.00
_cell.angle_beta   90.00
_cell.angle_gamma   90.00
#
_symmetry.space_group_name_H-M   'P 1'
#
loop_
_entity.id
_entity.type
_entity.pdbx_description
1 polymer ?
#
loop_
_entity_poly.entity_id
_entity_poly.type
_entity_poly.pdbx_seq_one_letter_code
_entity_poly.pdbx_strand_id
1 'polypeptide(L)'
;MRIVLKQERKLYVIEQPLPIEPSGNASRANREAHKKHLDDMVDIGCLMLATMNPELQKQHEDMVAYDMIEHLKELYQGQAR
;
A
#
# COMPACT_ATOMS: atom_id res chain seq x y z
N MET A 1 6.35 -6.96 -8.84
CA MET A 1 5.39 -5.84 -8.93
C MET A 1 6.01 -4.44 -9.12
N ARG A 2 7.25 -4.14 -8.67
CA ARG A 2 7.84 -2.77 -8.74
C ARG A 2 7.81 -2.10 -10.13
N ILE A 3 7.96 -2.86 -11.22
CA ILE A 3 7.91 -2.32 -12.60
C ILE A 3 6.53 -1.72 -12.90
N VAL A 4 5.45 -2.46 -12.59
CA VAL A 4 4.07 -2.01 -12.79
C VAL A 4 3.77 -0.77 -11.94
N LEU A 5 4.18 -0.76 -10.66
CA LEU A 5 3.97 0.40 -9.79
C LEU A 5 4.69 1.67 -10.27
N LYS A 6 5.88 1.52 -10.86
CA LYS A 6 6.61 2.64 -11.48
C LYS A 6 5.87 3.17 -12.70
N GLN A 7 5.37 2.28 -13.56
CA GLN A 7 4.59 2.65 -14.73
C GLN A 7 3.33 3.44 -14.36
N GLU A 8 2.61 2.97 -13.33
CA GLU A 8 1.38 3.63 -12.83
C GLU A 8 1.65 4.86 -11.96
N ARG A 9 2.93 5.19 -11.69
CA ARG A 9 3.35 6.28 -10.78
C ARG A 9 2.83 6.11 -9.35
N LYS A 10 2.61 4.87 -8.90
CA LYS A 10 2.10 4.50 -7.58
C LYS A 10 3.15 3.83 -6.68
N LEU A 11 4.43 3.85 -7.09
CA LEU A 11 5.51 3.23 -6.29
C LEU A 11 5.59 3.78 -4.86
N TYR A 12 5.29 5.06 -4.67
CA TYR A 12 5.33 5.71 -3.37
C TYR A 12 4.40 5.05 -2.32
N VAL A 13 3.33 4.38 -2.76
CA VAL A 13 2.33 3.73 -1.89
C VAL A 13 2.95 2.62 -1.02
N ILE A 14 3.99 1.95 -1.53
CA ILE A 14 4.69 0.88 -0.79
C ILE A 14 6.02 1.35 -0.19
N GLU A 15 6.38 2.62 -0.38
CA GLU A 15 7.62 3.22 0.11
C GLU A 15 7.37 4.22 1.24
N GLN A 16 6.13 4.70 1.38
CA GLN A 16 5.74 5.71 2.36
C GLN A 16 4.54 5.21 3.17
N PRO A 17 4.52 5.45 4.49
CA PRO A 17 3.40 5.07 5.34
C PRO A 17 2.13 5.85 4.97
N LEU A 18 1.01 5.37 5.50
CA LEU A 18 -0.30 5.99 5.31
C LEU A 18 -0.25 7.49 5.68
N PRO A 19 -0.71 8.39 4.79
CA PRO A 19 -0.61 9.82 5.02
C PRO A 19 -1.48 10.25 6.20
N ILE A 20 -0.98 11.22 6.98
CA ILE A 20 -1.75 11.80 8.08
C ILE A 20 -3.00 12.47 7.53
N GLU A 21 -4.13 12.23 8.18
CA GLU A 21 -5.41 12.82 7.80
C GLU A 21 -5.32 14.36 7.81
N PRO A 22 -5.72 15.04 6.72
CA PRO A 22 -5.69 16.49 6.65
C PRO A 22 -6.60 17.11 7.72
N SER A 23 -6.16 18.23 8.30
CA SER A 23 -6.97 18.98 9.24
C SER A 23 -8.30 19.46 8.63
N GLY A 24 -9.29 19.73 9.48
CA GLY A 24 -10.59 20.26 9.05
C GLY A 24 -10.53 21.59 8.30
N ASN A 25 -9.44 22.36 8.43
CA ASN A 25 -9.19 23.59 7.69
C ASN A 25 -8.21 23.41 6.51
N ALA A 26 -7.82 22.17 6.18
CA ALA A 26 -6.94 21.90 5.06
C ALA A 26 -7.54 22.37 3.72
N SER A 27 -6.66 22.79 2.82
CA SER A 27 -7.06 23.21 1.47
C SER A 27 -7.75 22.06 0.73
N ARG A 28 -8.59 22.41 -0.25
CA ARG A 28 -9.21 21.41 -1.13
C ARG A 28 -8.17 20.52 -1.79
N ALA A 29 -7.07 21.10 -2.29
CA ALA A 29 -5.99 20.36 -2.92
C ALA A 29 -5.38 19.31 -1.98
N ASN A 30 -5.19 19.63 -0.70
CA ASN A 30 -4.65 18.68 0.28
C ASN A 30 -5.62 17.52 0.56
N ARG A 31 -6.93 17.80 0.62
CA ARG A 31 -7.95 16.75 0.81
C ARG A 31 -8.05 15.82 -0.40
N GLU A 32 -8.02 16.38 -1.62
CA GLU A 32 -8.02 15.59 -2.85
C GLU A 32 -6.75 14.73 -2.97
N ALA A 33 -5.59 15.28 -2.60
CA ALA A 33 -4.34 14.53 -2.58
C ALA A 33 -4.37 13.36 -1.57
N HIS A 34 -4.92 13.58 -0.37
CA HIS A 34 -5.10 12.54 0.63
C HIS A 34 -6.06 11.45 0.14
N LYS A 35 -7.22 11.83 -0.40
CA LYS A 35 -8.18 10.87 -0.98
C LYS A 35 -7.54 10.05 -2.09
N LYS A 36 -6.84 10.70 -3.03
CA LYS A 36 -6.12 10.01 -4.10
C LYS A 36 -5.12 9.00 -3.55
N HIS A 37 -4.40 9.35 -2.48
CA HIS A 37 -3.47 8.42 -1.85
C HIS A 37 -4.21 7.18 -1.32
N LEU A 38 -5.34 7.35 -0.63
CA LEU A 38 -6.14 6.23 -0.15
C LEU A 38 -6.65 5.35 -1.31
N ASP A 39 -7.14 5.96 -2.38
CA ASP A 39 -7.58 5.23 -3.58
C ASP A 39 -6.42 4.44 -4.21
N ASP A 40 -5.23 5.05 -4.31
CA ASP A 40 -4.02 4.39 -4.80
C ASP A 40 -3.56 3.25 -3.87
N MET A 41 -3.76 3.36 -2.55
CA MET A 41 -3.51 2.27 -1.59
C MET A 41 -4.43 1.08 -1.80
N VAL A 42 -5.71 1.31 -2.10
CA VAL A 42 -6.67 0.24 -2.42
C VAL A 42 -6.25 -0.48 -3.69
N ASP A 43 -5.95 0.26 -4.76
CA ASP A 43 -5.51 -0.33 -6.03
C ASP A 43 -4.27 -1.21 -5.87
N ILE A 44 -3.26 -0.72 -5.13
CA ILE A 44 -2.04 -1.49 -4.92
C ILE A 44 -2.27 -2.67 -3.98
N GLY A 45 -3.11 -2.54 -2.96
CA GLY A 45 -3.49 -3.65 -2.07
C GLY A 45 -4.14 -4.78 -2.86
N CYS A 46 -5.11 -4.46 -3.74
CA CYS A 46 -5.75 -5.43 -4.62
C CYS A 46 -4.73 -6.11 -5.55
N LEU A 47 -3.83 -5.33 -6.16
CA LEU A 47 -2.79 -5.87 -7.04
C LEU A 47 -1.83 -6.81 -6.29
N MET A 48 -1.44 -6.45 -5.07
CA MET A 48 -0.58 -7.28 -4.22
C MET A 48 -1.26 -8.61 -3.91
N LEU A 49 -2.49 -8.58 -3.39
CA LEU A 49 -3.28 -9.77 -3.09
C LEU A 49 -3.45 -10.65 -4.34
N ALA A 50 -3.77 -10.07 -5.50
CA ALA A 50 -3.93 -10.82 -6.74
C ALA A 50 -2.67 -11.61 -7.17
N THR A 51 -1.48 -11.19 -6.72
CA THR A 51 -0.21 -11.88 -7.01
C THR A 51 0.22 -12.89 -5.94
N MET A 52 -0.48 -12.97 -4.82
CA MET A 52 -0.20 -13.89 -3.71
C MET A 52 -0.87 -15.25 -3.89
N ASN A 53 -0.37 -16.25 -3.15
CA ASN A 53 -1.09 -17.52 -2.98
C ASN A 53 -2.28 -17.36 -2.01
N PRO A 54 -3.24 -18.29 -1.98
CA PRO A 54 -4.45 -18.17 -1.17
C PRO A 54 -4.19 -18.00 0.33
N GLU A 55 -3.16 -18.67 0.87
CA GLU A 55 -2.81 -18.57 2.29
C GLU A 55 -2.34 -17.16 2.65
N LEU A 56 -1.45 -16.58 1.86
CA LEU A 56 -0.97 -15.20 2.04
C LEU A 56 -2.08 -14.20 1.75
N GLN A 57 -2.92 -14.42 0.74
CA GLN A 57 -4.07 -13.54 0.46
C GLN A 57 -4.96 -13.40 1.69
N LYS A 58 -5.37 -14.52 2.30
CA LYS A 58 -6.21 -14.52 3.49
C LYS A 58 -5.55 -13.84 4.68
N GLN A 59 -4.24 -13.98 4.84
CA GLN A 59 -3.50 -13.35 5.93
C GLN A 59 -3.46 -11.81 5.81
N HIS A 60 -3.56 -11.26 4.60
CA HIS A 60 -3.35 -9.84 4.35
C HIS A 60 -4.59 -9.13 3.80
N GLU A 61 -5.77 -9.77 3.75
CA GLU A 61 -6.97 -9.22 3.10
C GLU A 61 -7.46 -7.89 3.71
N ASP A 62 -7.24 -7.70 5.02
CA ASP A 62 -7.61 -6.48 5.76
C ASP A 62 -6.45 -5.49 5.92
N MET A 63 -5.27 -5.78 5.35
CA MET A 63 -4.10 -4.91 5.45
C MET A 63 -4.06 -3.90 4.32
N VAL A 64 -3.64 -2.67 4.63
CA VAL A 64 -3.32 -1.70 3.59
C VAL A 64 -2.00 -2.05 2.91
N ALA A 65 -1.82 -1.59 1.67
CA ALA A 65 -0.67 -1.94 0.84
C ALA A 65 0.70 -1.71 1.51
N TYR A 66 0.84 -0.61 2.27
CA TYR A 66 2.08 -0.30 2.98
C TYR A 66 2.36 -1.32 4.11
N ASP A 67 1.40 -1.57 4.98
CA ASP A 67 1.56 -2.51 6.09
C ASP A 67 1.79 -3.94 5.58
N MET A 68 1.10 -4.30 4.49
CA MET A 68 1.29 -5.58 3.81
C MET A 68 2.73 -5.76 3.32
N ILE A 69 3.34 -4.74 2.69
CA ILE A 69 4.72 -4.87 2.20
C ILE A 69 5.73 -4.93 3.35
N GLU A 70 5.52 -4.19 4.44
CA GLU A 70 6.38 -4.24 5.62
C GLU A 70 6.31 -5.60 6.29
N HIS A 71 5.10 -6.12 6.51
CA HIS A 71 4.89 -7.44 7.10
C HIS A 71 5.53 -8.56 6.25
N LEU A 72 5.40 -8.50 4.92
CA LEU A 72 6.08 -9.46 4.03
C LEU A 72 7.60 -9.35 4.11
N LYS A 73 8.17 -8.13 4.17
CA LYS A 73 9.61 -7.94 4.32
C LYS A 73 10.10 -8.60 5.61
N GLU A 74 9.41 -8.40 6.72
CA GLU A 74 9.74 -9.02 8.01
C GLU A 74 9.67 -10.54 7.94
N LEU A 75 8.58 -11.08 7.37
CA LEU A 75 8.37 -12.52 7.23
C LEU A 75 9.51 -13.20 6.44
N TYR A 76 9.90 -12.63 5.29
CA TYR A 76 10.93 -13.21 4.44
C TYR A 76 12.36 -12.89 4.90
N GLN A 77 12.60 -11.75 5.56
CA GLN A 77 13.89 -11.48 6.20
C GLN A 77 14.12 -12.39 7.42
N GLY A 78 13.06 -12.70 8.17
CA GLY A 78 13.10 -13.64 9.29
C GLY A 78 13.35 -15.09 8.84
N GLN A 79 12.84 -15.48 7.67
CA GLN A 79 13.08 -16.79 7.06
C GLN A 79 14.48 -16.95 6.44
N ALA A 80 15.20 -15.86 6.17
CA ALA A 80 16.53 -15.88 5.59
C ALA A 80 17.66 -16.09 6.63
N ARG A 81 17.32 -16.50 7.86
CA ARG A 81 18.28 -16.80 8.95
C ARG A 81 18.45 -18.28 9.19
#